data_AF-A0A2R6JFM6-F1
#
_entry.id   AF-A0A2R6JFM6-F1
#
_cell.length_a   1.000
_cell.length_b   1.000
_cell.length_c   1.000
_cell.angle_alpha   90.00
_cell.angle_beta   90.00
_cell.angle_gamma   90.00
#
_symmetry.space_group_name_H-M   'P 1'
#
loop_
_entity.id
_entity.type
_entity.pdbx_description
1 polymer ?
#
loop_
_entity_poly.entity_id
_entity_poly.type
_entity_poly.pdbx_seq_one_letter_code
_entity_poly.pdbx_strand_id
1 'polypeptide(L)' 'MNGGIALLLVLLGIPGAVFPYRMARFEERMDSIGSKRAWSEVEPAEWKVLLTRVVGVGMSFVGVIILLGS' A
#
# COMPACT_ATOMS: atom_id res chain seq x y z
N MET A 1 9.84 -3.71 -22.70
CA MET A 1 9.62 -3.97 -21.26
C MET A 1 8.18 -3.64 -20.90
N ASN A 2 7.56 -4.34 -19.95
CA ASN A 2 6.12 -4.20 -19.62
C ASN A 2 5.84 -2.91 -18.84
N GLY A 3 5.81 -1.75 -19.51
CA GLY A 3 5.58 -0.43 -18.89
C GLY A 3 4.30 -0.34 -18.06
N GLY A 4 3.27 -1.14 -18.39
CA GLY A 4 2.06 -1.26 -17.57
C GLY A 4 2.30 -1.82 -16.16
N ILE A 5 3.21 -2.79 -16.01
CA ILE A 5 3.58 -3.33 -14.70
C ILE A 5 4.36 -2.27 -13.91
N ALA A 6 5.28 -1.56 -14.56
CA ALA A 6 6.05 -0.49 -13.94
C ALA A 6 5.14 0.61 -13.39
N LEU A 7 4.17 1.05 -14.21
CA LEU A 7 3.19 2.06 -13.81
C LEU A 7 2.33 1.57 -12.65
N LEU A 8 1.86 0.32 -12.67
CA LEU A 8 1.08 -0.26 -11.58
C LEU A 8 1.86 -0.26 -10.27
N LEU A 9 3.13 -0.67 -10.30
CA LEU A 9 3.99 -0.67 -9.12
C LEU A 9 4.19 0.73 -8.53
N VAL A 10 4.39 1.75 -9.38
CA VAL A 10 4.50 3.13 -8.92
C VAL A 10 3.18 3.64 -8.33
N LEU A 11 2.06 3.42 -9.03
CA LEU A 11 0.74 3.89 -8.63
C LEU A 11 0.26 3.26 -7.31
N LEU A 12 0.60 2.00 -7.05
CA LEU A 12 0.29 1.33 -5.79
C LEU A 12 1.33 1.62 -4.70
N GLY A 13 2.60 1.73 -5.07
CA GLY A 13 3.70 1.95 -4.14
C GLY A 13 3.69 3.32 -3.48
N ILE A 14 3.43 4.39 -4.25
CA ILE A 14 3.50 5.76 -3.73
C ILE A 14 2.49 5.98 -2.60
N PRO A 15 1.20 5.62 -2.74
CA PRO A 15 0.25 5.71 -1.64
C PRO A 15 0.67 4.92 -0.39
N GLY A 16 1.23 3.72 -0.56
CA GLY A 16 1.75 2.91 0.55
C GLY A 16 2.94 3.55 1.26
N ALA A 17 3.84 4.19 0.51
CA ALA A 17 5.03 4.86 1.06
C ALA A 17 4.69 6.18 1.79
N VAL A 18 3.81 6.98 1.18
CA VAL A 18 3.49 8.35 1.63
C VAL A 18 2.35 8.36 2.66
N PHE A 19 1.35 7.49 2.51
CA PHE A 19 0.17 7.42 3.38
C PHE A 19 -0.02 6.04 4.03
N PRO A 20 1.02 5.45 4.66
CA PRO A 20 0.99 4.06 5.11
C PRO A 20 -0.14 3.78 6.10
N TYR A 21 -0.41 4.71 7.03
CA TYR A 21 -1.49 4.55 7.99
C TYR A 21 -2.87 4.51 7.32
N ARG A 22 -3.13 5.38 6.33
CA ARG A 22 -4.43 5.39 5.62
C ARG A 22 -4.64 4.12 4.82
N MET A 23 -3.59 3.62 4.17
CA MET A 23 -3.63 2.37 3.42
C MET A 23 -3.82 1.16 4.33
N ALA A 24 -3.00 1.03 5.38
CA ALA A 24 -3.13 -0.04 6.37
C ALA A 24 -4.52 -0.04 7.05
N ARG A 25 -5.06 1.14 7.36
CA ARG A 25 -6.40 1.27 7.94
C ARG A 25 -7.50 0.89 6.95
N PHE A 26 -7.36 1.25 5.68
CA PHE A 26 -8.30 0.84 4.64
C PHE A 26 -8.30 -0.69 4.49
N GLU A 27 -7.12 -1.31 4.43
CA GLU A 27 -6.98 -2.77 4.39
C GLU A 27 -7.63 -3.45 5.60
N GLU A 28 -7.32 -3.01 6.82
CA GLU A 28 -7.95 -3.55 8.04
C GLU A 28 -9.47 -3.41 8.04
N ARG A 29 -9.97 -2.29 7.55
CA ARG A 29 -11.40 -2.07 7.43
C ARG A 29 -12.04 -3.03 6.43
N MET A 30 -11.41 -3.24 5.27
CA MET A 30 -11.84 -4.24 4.30
C MET A 30 -11.81 -5.65 4.90
N ASP A 31 -10.74 -6.00 5.64
CA ASP A 31 -10.61 -7.28 6.35
C ASP A 31 -11.67 -7.45 7.45
N SER A 32 -12.17 -6.34 8.01
CA SER A 32 -13.21 -6.34 9.05
C SER A 32 -14.64 -6.48 8.53
N ILE A 33 -14.87 -6.56 7.20
CA ILE A 33 -16.21 -6.75 6.64
C ILE A 33 -16.82 -8.06 7.20
N GLY A 34 -17.98 -7.94 7.84
CA GLY A 34 -18.64 -9.05 8.55
C GLY A 34 -18.33 -9.13 10.05
N SER A 35 -17.43 -8.27 10.56
CA SER A 35 -17.22 -8.08 12.00
C SER A 35 -18.35 -7.28 12.64
N LYS A 36 -18.53 -7.45 13.96
CA LYS A 36 -19.43 -6.61 14.78
C LYS A 36 -18.81 -5.24 15.13
N ARG A 37 -17.50 -5.05 14.88
CA ARG A 37 -16.80 -3.79 15.15
C ARG A 37 -17.25 -2.70 14.18
N ALA A 38 -17.46 -1.48 14.67
CA ALA A 38 -17.79 -0.36 13.81
C ALA A 38 -16.61 -0.01 12.90
N TRP A 39 -16.88 0.27 11.62
CA TRP A 39 -15.85 0.62 10.62
C TRP A 39 -14.93 1.77 11.06
N SER A 40 -15.47 2.76 11.78
CA SER A 40 -14.72 3.90 12.31
C SER A 40 -13.72 3.52 13.42
N GLU A 41 -13.93 2.42 14.11
CA GLU A 41 -13.10 1.96 15.25
C GLU A 41 -11.99 0.99 14.83
N VAL A 42 -11.97 0.60 13.56
CA VAL A 42 -10.92 -0.27 13.02
C VAL A 42 -9.66 0.54 12.76
N GLU A 43 -8.62 0.21 13.52
CA GLU A 43 -7.30 0.84 13.49
C GLU A 43 -6.22 -0.21 13.20
N PRO A 44 -5.22 0.11 12.36
CA PRO A 44 -4.13 -0.81 12.07
C PRO A 44 -3.15 -0.90 13.23
N ALA A 45 -2.58 -2.09 13.41
CA ALA A 45 -1.41 -2.26 14.26
C ALA A 45 -0.20 -1.51 13.69
N GLU A 46 0.68 -1.02 14.57
CA GLU A 46 1.88 -0.26 14.17
C GLU A 46 2.76 -1.03 13.18
N TRP A 47 2.90 -2.35 13.39
CA TRP A 47 3.68 -3.21 12.48
C TRP A 47 3.06 -3.27 11.08
N LYS A 48 1.72 -3.21 10.94
CA LYS A 48 1.06 -3.20 9.63
C LYS A 48 1.32 -1.88 8.91
N VAL A 49 1.29 -0.76 9.64
CA VAL A 49 1.68 0.56 9.11
C VAL A 49 3.14 0.55 8.61
N LEU A 50 4.05 -0.02 9.39
CA LEU A 50 5.45 -0.16 8.98
C LEU A 50 5.60 -1.03 7.73
N LEU A 51 4.91 -2.18 7.69
CA LEU A 51 4.93 -3.09 6.54
C LEU A 51 4.40 -2.40 5.28
N THR A 52 3.25 -1.73 5.35
CA THR A 52 2.68 -0.98 4.24
C THR A 52 3.65 0.08 3.72
N ARG A 53 4.37 0.77 4.61
CA ARG A 53 5.39 1.75 4.21
C ARG A 53 6.55 1.10 3.47
N VAL A 54 7.12 0.02 4.01
CA VAL A 54 8.28 -0.68 3.43
C VAL A 54 7.92 -1.28 2.07
N VAL A 55 6.78 -1.95 1.97
CA VAL A 55 6.28 -2.50 0.70
C VAL A 55 6.02 -1.38 -0.30
N GLY A 56 5.37 -0.29 0.13
CA GLY A 56 5.12 0.87 -0.72
C GLY A 56 6.40 1.47 -1.30
N VAL A 57 7.42 1.69 -0.45
CA VAL A 57 8.75 2.17 -0.89
C VAL A 57 9.38 1.19 -1.87
N GLY A 58 9.35 -0.11 -1.58
CA GLY A 58 9.88 -1.14 -2.47
C GLY A 58 9.19 -1.17 -3.83
N MET A 59 7.86 -1.13 -3.87
CA MET A 59 7.07 -1.09 -5.10
C MET A 59 7.36 0.17 -5.91
N SER A 60 7.40 1.35 -5.27
CA SER A 60 7.75 2.60 -5.95
C SER A 60 9.16 2.55 -6.55
N PHE A 61 10.15 2.08 -5.78
CA PHE A 61 11.53 2.02 -6.21
C PHE A 61 11.71 1.06 -7.40
N VAL A 62 11.17 -0.15 -7.30
CA VAL A 62 11.21 -1.15 -8.38
C VAL A 62 10.45 -0.64 -9.60
N GLY A 63 9.26 -0.04 -9.41
CA GLY A 63 8.46 0.52 -10.49
C GLY A 63 9.21 1.62 -11.27
N VAL A 64 9.88 2.55 -10.57
CA VAL A 64 10.69 3.60 -11.20
C VAL A 64 11.88 3.02 -11.96
N ILE A 65 12.60 2.04 -11.39
CA ILE A 65 13.73 1.39 -12.09
C ILE A 65 13.27 0.76 -13.39
N ILE A 66 12.15 0.01 -13.37
CA ILE A 66 11.62 -0.64 -14.57
C ILE A 66 11.18 0.42 -15.60
N LEU A 67 10.54 1.51 -15.16
CA LEU A 67 10.04 2.56 -16.05
C LEU A 67 11.15 3.36 -16.73
N LEU A 68 12.27 3.58 -16.04
CA LEU A 68 13.44 4.27 -16.60
C LEU A 68 14.25 3.38 -17.55
N GLY A 69 14.21 2.06 -17.36
CA GLY A 69 14.88 1.11 -18.25
C GLY A 69 14.03 0.64 -19.43
N SER A 70 12.73 0.96 -19.46
CA SER A 70 11.75 0.42 -20.41
C SER A 70 11.60 1.16 -21.72
#